data_AF-A0A8U0QN26-F1
#
_entry.id   AF-A0A8U0QN26-F1
#
_cell.length_a   1.000
_cell.length_b   1.000
_cell.length_c   1.000
_cell.angle_alpha   90.00
_cell.angle_beta   90.00
_cell.angle_gamma   90.00
#
_symmetry.space_group_name_H-M   'P 1'
#
loop_
_entity.id
_entity.type
_entity.pdbx_description
1 polymer ?
#
loop_
_entity_poly.entity_id
_entity_poly.type
_entity_poly.pdbx_seq_one_letter_code
_entity_poly.pdbx_strand_id
1 'polypeptide(L)'
;MARLPPTSDSGRLLPVVPKDPLTNALDAIVVSTDLIEDELRPHLETVLTVIQEKQRGAAEHVAVSGVLPTLAQALRRRGPLTLITAKLVSELARETVIRERCGETGVSSALLSVLLSRDQELLIHAGRAIARICYESRCQQEQLLRLGAVPRLVGILLGFKSNQALEGVCLVALCNLGDMGEGGEDGGISWERGVSLCPEESVFRGVTCHSCGFGSMVTVVRLTQWSPGQHTVSIEVLSRYSIGFWTMHNNRRTVRRSPLSHLGTCPRFYKAIKYSVQNIPNSRSLKSLIFHIFL
;
A
#
# COMPACT_ATOMS: atom_id res chain seq x y z
N MET A 1 81.04 -2.40 28.80
CA MET A 1 79.84 -3.24 28.70
C MET A 1 78.67 -2.51 29.36
N ALA A 2 77.92 -1.74 28.57
CA ALA A 2 76.75 -0.98 29.05
C ALA A 2 75.47 -1.79 28.77
N ARG A 3 74.64 -1.95 29.80
CA ARG A 3 73.34 -2.64 29.75
C ARG A 3 72.32 -1.79 28.98
N LEU A 4 71.66 -2.37 27.98
CA LEU A 4 70.46 -1.81 27.36
C LEU A 4 69.22 -2.21 28.19
N PRO A 5 68.25 -1.31 28.43
CA PRO A 5 66.98 -1.64 29.05
C PRO A 5 65.96 -2.19 28.02
N PRO A 6 64.89 -2.88 28.47
CA PRO A 6 64.00 -3.63 27.60
C PRO A 6 63.00 -2.72 26.87
N THR A 7 62.75 -3.03 25.59
CA THR A 7 61.66 -2.46 24.80
C THR A 7 60.33 -3.06 25.27
N SER A 8 59.56 -2.25 26.00
CA SER A 8 58.14 -2.50 26.27
C SER A 8 57.36 -2.33 24.97
N ASP A 9 56.96 -3.45 24.37
CA ASP A 9 56.01 -3.48 23.26
C ASP A 9 54.61 -3.18 23.80
N SER A 10 54.29 -1.89 23.93
CA SER A 10 52.95 -1.43 24.25
C SER A 10 52.07 -1.69 23.04
N GLY A 11 51.30 -2.78 23.10
CA GLY A 11 50.19 -3.05 22.21
C GLY A 11 49.28 -1.82 22.14
N ARG A 12 49.43 -1.04 21.07
CA ARG A 12 48.50 0.00 20.68
C ARG A 12 47.20 -0.70 20.29
N LEU A 13 46.33 -0.89 21.28
CA LEU A 13 44.89 -1.01 21.03
C LEU A 13 44.52 0.23 20.23
N LEU A 14 44.25 0.03 18.94
CA LEU A 14 43.67 1.06 18.09
C LEU A 14 42.42 1.57 18.80
N PRO A 15 42.17 2.89 18.86
CA PRO A 15 40.96 3.40 19.44
C PRO A 15 39.78 2.78 18.68
N VAL A 16 38.97 2.00 19.39
CA VAL A 16 37.67 1.54 18.87
C VAL A 16 36.89 2.82 18.62
N VAL A 17 36.88 3.27 17.37
CA VAL A 17 36.00 4.35 16.93
C VAL A 17 34.60 3.91 17.34
N PRO A 18 33.87 4.69 18.14
CA PRO A 18 32.52 4.32 18.54
C PRO A 18 31.74 4.04 17.25
N LYS A 19 31.39 2.77 17.03
CA LYS A 19 30.59 2.41 15.86
C LYS A 19 29.29 3.20 15.95
N ASP A 20 28.94 3.83 14.84
CA ASP A 20 27.68 4.53 14.70
C ASP A 20 26.51 3.62 15.10
N PRO A 21 25.52 4.10 15.87
CA PRO A 21 24.44 3.29 16.43
C PRO A 21 23.65 2.49 15.38
N LEU A 22 23.48 3.04 14.17
CA LEU A 22 22.85 2.31 13.07
C LEU A 22 23.70 1.10 12.65
N THR A 23 25.00 1.29 12.46
CA THR A 23 25.94 0.19 12.13
C THR A 23 25.84 -0.95 13.14
N ASN A 24 25.87 -0.62 14.45
CA ASN A 24 25.79 -1.63 15.51
C ASN A 24 24.46 -2.39 15.47
N ALA A 25 23.35 -1.68 15.27
CA ALA A 25 22.03 -2.30 15.19
C ALA A 25 21.91 -3.22 13.97
N LEU A 26 22.43 -2.80 12.81
CA LEU A 26 22.41 -3.61 11.59
C LEU A 26 23.27 -4.86 11.73
N ASP A 27 24.50 -4.74 12.24
CA ASP A 27 25.38 -5.87 12.51
C ASP A 27 24.71 -6.90 13.43
N ALA A 28 24.09 -6.42 14.52
CA ALA A 28 23.40 -7.28 15.48
C ALA A 28 22.20 -8.03 14.87
N ILE A 29 21.40 -7.35 14.02
CA ILE A 29 20.27 -8.00 13.35
C ILE A 29 20.78 -9.06 12.36
N VAL A 30 21.81 -8.76 11.57
CA VAL A 30 22.30 -9.66 10.51
C VAL A 30 22.91 -10.94 11.08
N VAL A 31 23.63 -10.84 12.21
CA VAL A 31 24.29 -11.98 12.85
C VAL A 31 23.31 -12.87 13.63
N SER A 32 22.12 -12.36 13.98
CA SER A 32 21.13 -13.14 14.75
C SER A 32 20.51 -14.27 13.92
N THR A 33 20.79 -15.52 14.32
CA THR A 33 20.23 -16.73 13.70
C THR A 33 18.89 -17.14 14.31
N ASP A 34 18.73 -16.91 15.61
CA ASP A 34 17.61 -17.45 16.39
C ASP A 34 16.43 -16.49 16.49
N LEU A 35 16.61 -15.24 16.04
CA LEU A 35 15.60 -14.19 16.05
C LEU A 35 14.94 -14.01 17.44
N ILE A 36 15.79 -13.99 18.48
CA ILE A 36 15.37 -13.84 19.87
C ILE A 36 14.83 -12.44 20.08
N GLU A 37 13.62 -12.35 20.63
CA GLU A 37 12.88 -11.09 20.75
C GLU A 37 13.64 -10.04 21.57
N ASP A 38 14.04 -10.39 22.79
CA ASP A 38 14.64 -9.44 23.75
C ASP A 38 15.97 -8.87 23.23
N GLU A 39 16.70 -9.62 22.41
CA GLU A 39 17.95 -9.18 21.81
C GLU A 39 17.70 -8.29 20.58
N LEU A 40 16.76 -8.66 19.72
CA LEU A 40 16.56 -7.98 18.44
C LEU A 40 15.66 -6.75 18.50
N ARG A 41 14.68 -6.73 19.40
CA ARG A 41 13.73 -5.62 19.55
C ARG A 41 14.42 -4.25 19.66
N PRO A 42 15.40 -4.02 20.56
CA PRO A 42 16.06 -2.71 20.67
C PRO A 42 16.82 -2.31 19.40
N HIS A 43 17.39 -3.27 18.68
CA HIS A 43 18.09 -3.00 17.41
C HIS A 43 17.10 -2.62 16.30
N LEU A 44 15.97 -3.32 16.20
CA LEU A 44 14.90 -2.97 15.26
C LEU A 44 14.31 -1.58 15.54
N GLU A 45 14.12 -1.24 16.82
CA GLU A 45 13.65 0.09 17.25
C GLU A 45 14.66 1.20 16.94
N THR A 46 15.96 0.92 17.10
CA THR A 46 17.04 1.85 16.72
C THR A 46 17.01 2.14 15.23
N VAL A 47 16.97 1.10 14.38
CA VAL A 47 16.89 1.28 12.92
C VAL A 47 15.61 2.01 12.53
N LEU A 48 14.46 1.65 13.14
CA LEU A 48 13.20 2.31 12.87
C LEU A 48 13.27 3.82 13.18
N THR A 49 13.84 4.18 14.33
CA THR A 49 13.97 5.58 14.76
C THR A 49 14.83 6.37 13.77
N VAL A 50 16.00 5.83 13.41
CA VAL A 50 16.91 6.45 12.43
C VAL A 50 16.25 6.68 11.07
N ILE A 51 15.47 5.71 10.59
CA ILE A 51 14.75 5.82 9.31
C ILE A 51 13.61 6.84 9.41
N GLN A 52 12.88 6.89 10.52
CA GLN A 52 11.81 7.87 10.73
C GLN A 52 12.32 9.30 10.85
N GLU A 53 13.51 9.49 11.40
CA GLU A 53 14.21 10.78 11.46
C GLU A 53 14.78 11.22 10.10
N LYS A 54 14.64 10.39 9.06
CA LYS A 54 15.12 10.65 7.70
C LYS A 54 16.61 10.99 7.66
N GLN A 55 17.39 10.27 8.47
CA GLN A 55 18.84 10.45 8.49
C GLN A 55 19.40 10.13 7.10
N ARG A 56 20.12 11.11 6.53
CA ARG A 56 20.70 11.00 5.18
C ARG A 56 21.65 9.80 5.10
N GLY A 57 21.48 8.94 4.10
CA GLY A 57 22.34 7.77 3.88
C GLY A 57 21.92 6.51 4.67
N ALA A 58 20.94 6.61 5.58
CA ALA A 58 20.56 5.47 6.41
C ALA A 58 19.91 4.34 5.59
N ALA A 59 19.10 4.70 4.60
CA ALA A 59 18.43 3.73 3.74
C ALA A 59 19.42 2.98 2.83
N GLU A 60 20.40 3.69 2.29
CA GLU A 60 21.50 3.11 1.51
C GLU A 60 22.32 2.16 2.37
N HIS A 61 22.61 2.54 3.62
CA HIS A 61 23.31 1.67 4.56
C HIS A 61 22.50 0.39 4.86
N VAL A 62 21.19 0.52 5.08
CA VAL A 62 20.28 -0.63 5.26
C VAL A 62 20.23 -1.52 4.00
N ALA A 63 20.24 -0.94 2.80
CA ALA A 63 20.20 -1.69 1.53
C ALA A 63 21.44 -2.58 1.34
N VAL A 64 22.61 -2.16 1.82
CA VAL A 64 23.88 -2.89 1.66
C VAL A 64 24.24 -3.78 2.85
N SER A 65 23.62 -3.58 4.02
CA SER A 65 23.94 -4.34 5.24
C SER A 65 23.52 -5.82 5.19
N GLY A 66 22.64 -6.19 4.26
CA GLY A 66 22.09 -7.55 4.19
C GLY A 66 21.01 -7.84 5.24
N VAL A 67 20.42 -6.81 5.85
CA VAL A 67 19.38 -6.98 6.88
C VAL A 67 18.02 -7.42 6.30
N LEU A 68 17.71 -7.07 5.05
CA LEU A 68 16.39 -7.31 4.44
C LEU A 68 15.97 -8.80 4.41
N PRO A 69 16.85 -9.77 4.06
CA PRO A 69 16.54 -11.20 4.21
C PRO A 69 16.20 -11.61 5.64
N THR A 70 16.88 -11.06 6.65
CA THR A 70 16.58 -11.33 8.07
C THR A 70 15.22 -10.77 8.45
N LEU A 71 14.87 -9.56 8.00
CA LEU A 71 13.53 -9.00 8.18
C LEU A 71 12.46 -9.89 7.51
N ALA A 72 12.73 -10.39 6.31
CA ALA A 72 11.83 -11.33 5.64
C ALA A 72 11.65 -12.63 6.45
N GLN A 73 12.72 -13.15 7.07
CA GLN A 73 12.64 -14.32 7.93
C GLN A 73 11.80 -14.03 9.19
N ALA A 74 12.00 -12.90 9.85
CA ALA A 74 11.22 -12.49 11.02
C ALA A 74 9.72 -12.34 10.71
N LEU A 75 9.37 -11.80 9.54
CA LEU A 75 7.98 -11.74 9.06
C LEU A 75 7.38 -13.14 8.83
N ARG A 76 8.15 -14.07 8.24
CA ARG A 76 7.67 -15.45 7.98
C ARG A 76 7.48 -16.27 9.25
N ARG A 77 8.32 -16.07 10.27
CA ARG A 77 8.19 -16.77 11.56
C ARG A 77 6.90 -16.40 12.31
N ARG A 78 6.30 -15.24 12.01
CA ARG A 78 5.06 -14.75 12.64
C ARG A 78 5.12 -14.77 14.18
N GLY A 79 6.27 -14.36 14.73
CA GLY A 79 6.51 -14.28 16.16
C GLY A 79 6.27 -12.87 16.75
N PRO A 80 6.72 -12.62 17.98
CA PRO A 80 6.53 -11.34 18.67
C PRO A 80 7.16 -10.12 17.98
N LEU A 81 8.20 -10.34 17.17
CA LEU A 81 8.87 -9.29 16.40
C LEU A 81 8.11 -8.88 15.13
N THR A 82 7.12 -9.66 14.69
CA THR A 82 6.50 -9.47 13.37
C THR A 82 5.86 -8.10 13.18
N LEU A 83 5.27 -7.52 14.23
CA LEU A 83 4.68 -6.17 14.17
C LEU A 83 5.73 -5.08 13.96
N ILE A 84 6.77 -5.03 14.80
CA ILE A 84 7.86 -4.04 14.67
C ILE A 84 8.60 -4.22 13.34
N THR A 85 8.79 -5.46 12.87
CA THR A 85 9.38 -5.73 11.56
C THR A 85 8.50 -5.23 10.42
N ALA A 86 7.19 -5.47 10.45
CA ALA A 86 6.28 -4.97 9.41
C ALA A 86 6.25 -3.43 9.38
N LYS A 87 6.27 -2.79 10.55
CA LYS A 87 6.37 -1.33 10.68
C LYS A 87 7.68 -0.82 10.07
N LEU A 88 8.82 -1.40 10.44
CA LEU A 88 10.14 -1.06 9.90
C LEU A 88 10.20 -1.23 8.38
N VAL A 89 9.76 -2.37 7.85
CA VAL A 89 9.73 -2.60 6.40
C VAL A 89 8.83 -1.58 5.69
N SER A 90 7.69 -1.20 6.29
CA SER A 90 6.84 -0.18 5.71
C SER A 90 7.57 1.16 5.62
N GLU A 91 8.29 1.59 6.65
CA GLU A 91 9.03 2.87 6.63
C GLU A 91 10.24 2.82 5.69
N LEU A 92 10.98 1.72 5.68
CA LEU A 92 12.09 1.51 4.72
C LEU A 92 11.61 1.59 3.27
N ALA A 93 10.42 1.06 2.96
CA ALA A 93 9.87 1.05 1.59
C ALA A 93 9.54 2.44 1.02
N ARG A 94 9.63 3.52 1.81
CA ARG A 94 9.59 4.91 1.30
C ARG A 94 10.78 5.21 0.39
N GLU A 95 11.90 4.55 0.65
CA GLU A 95 13.15 4.81 -0.03
C GLU A 95 13.27 3.90 -1.25
N THR A 96 13.51 4.50 -2.42
CA THR A 96 13.61 3.79 -3.71
C THR A 96 14.62 2.65 -3.65
N VAL A 97 15.79 2.92 -3.06
CA VAL A 97 16.89 1.96 -2.89
C VAL A 97 16.48 0.71 -2.10
N ILE A 98 15.52 0.82 -1.18
CA ILE A 98 14.98 -0.34 -0.45
C ILE A 98 13.96 -1.07 -1.33
N ARG A 99 13.04 -0.34 -1.99
CA ARG A 99 12.00 -0.94 -2.85
C ARG A 99 12.59 -1.84 -3.93
N GLU A 100 13.68 -1.42 -4.56
CA GLU A 100 14.39 -2.19 -5.58
C GLU A 100 14.92 -3.52 -5.00
N ARG A 101 15.35 -3.54 -3.74
CA ARG A 101 15.93 -4.72 -3.07
C ARG A 101 14.87 -5.65 -2.48
N CYS A 102 13.65 -5.19 -2.23
CA CYS A 102 12.56 -6.00 -1.66
C CYS A 102 12.17 -7.22 -2.52
N GLY A 103 12.40 -7.15 -3.84
CA GLY A 103 12.01 -8.20 -4.79
C GLY A 103 12.88 -9.45 -4.68
N GLU A 104 14.18 -9.24 -4.45
CA GLU A 104 15.22 -10.27 -4.40
C GLU A 104 15.41 -10.85 -2.99
N THR A 105 15.07 -10.09 -1.96
CA THR A 105 15.29 -10.44 -0.54
C THR A 105 14.17 -11.30 0.05
N GLY A 106 13.10 -11.51 -0.72
CA GLY A 106 11.93 -12.29 -0.31
C GLY A 106 11.01 -11.56 0.67
N VAL A 107 11.24 -10.27 0.94
CA VAL A 107 10.39 -9.41 1.77
C VAL A 107 8.96 -9.38 1.24
N SER A 108 8.78 -9.21 -0.08
CA SER A 108 7.46 -9.19 -0.72
C SER A 108 6.65 -10.48 -0.45
N SER A 109 7.28 -11.64 -0.56
CA SER A 109 6.64 -12.93 -0.23
C SER A 109 6.29 -13.05 1.26
N ALA A 110 7.19 -12.59 2.14
CA ALA A 110 6.94 -12.61 3.58
C ALA A 110 5.77 -11.71 3.98
N LEU A 111 5.67 -10.50 3.43
CA LEU A 111 4.54 -9.59 3.64
C LEU A 111 3.20 -10.19 3.17
N LEU A 112 3.19 -10.88 2.03
CA LEU A 112 1.98 -11.56 1.57
C LEU A 112 1.55 -12.71 2.49
N SER A 113 2.50 -13.36 3.17
CA SER A 113 2.16 -14.30 4.23
C SER A 113 1.53 -13.57 5.42
N VAL A 114 1.99 -12.38 5.78
CA VAL A 114 1.45 -11.59 6.88
C VAL A 114 0.02 -11.11 6.62
N LEU A 115 -0.36 -10.88 5.35
CA LEU A 115 -1.74 -10.53 4.96
C LEU A 115 -2.79 -11.60 5.30
N LEU A 116 -2.38 -12.80 5.75
CA LEU A 116 -3.27 -13.85 6.25
C LEU A 116 -3.56 -13.75 7.76
N SER A 117 -2.98 -12.76 8.45
CA SER A 117 -3.20 -12.51 9.87
C SER A 117 -4.63 -12.00 10.15
N ARG A 118 -5.04 -12.05 11.42
CA ARG A 118 -6.24 -11.38 11.93
C ARG A 118 -5.93 -10.11 12.73
N ASP A 119 -4.65 -9.87 13.00
CA ASP A 119 -4.18 -8.67 13.69
C ASP A 119 -4.27 -7.46 12.75
N GLN A 120 -5.21 -6.57 13.04
CA GLN A 120 -5.50 -5.41 12.19
C GLN A 120 -4.35 -4.40 12.14
N GLU A 121 -3.60 -4.23 13.24
CA GLU A 121 -2.46 -3.30 13.27
C GLU A 121 -1.33 -3.84 12.40
N LEU A 122 -1.05 -5.13 12.52
CA LEU A 122 -0.08 -5.82 11.66
C LEU A 122 -0.48 -5.74 10.18
N LEU A 123 -1.77 -5.97 9.87
CA LEU A 123 -2.28 -5.86 8.51
C LEU A 123 -2.16 -4.43 7.94
N ILE A 124 -2.34 -3.40 8.76
CA ILE A 124 -2.14 -1.99 8.34
C ILE A 124 -0.70 -1.77 7.89
N HIS A 125 0.27 -2.20 8.70
CA HIS A 125 1.69 -2.06 8.36
C HIS A 125 2.10 -2.91 7.15
N ALA A 126 1.62 -4.14 7.05
CA ALA A 126 1.89 -5.00 5.91
C ALA A 126 1.28 -4.47 4.61
N GLY A 127 0.03 -4.00 4.64
CA GLY A 127 -0.65 -3.38 3.51
C GLY A 127 0.07 -2.11 3.05
N ARG A 128 0.49 -1.26 3.99
CA ARG A 128 1.29 -0.06 3.72
C ARG A 128 2.65 -0.39 3.10
N ALA A 129 3.34 -1.41 3.62
CA ALA A 129 4.60 -1.87 3.04
C ALA A 129 4.41 -2.34 1.58
N ILE A 130 3.38 -3.12 1.29
CA ILE A 130 3.07 -3.58 -0.07
C ILE A 130 2.75 -2.39 -0.98
N ALA A 131 1.90 -1.47 -0.53
CA ALA A 131 1.56 -0.25 -1.28
C ALA A 131 2.78 0.57 -1.67
N ARG A 132 3.73 0.73 -0.74
CA ARG A 132 4.98 1.44 -0.99
C ARG A 132 5.89 0.63 -1.93
N ILE A 133 6.10 -0.66 -1.70
CA ILE A 133 6.98 -1.51 -2.54
C ILE A 133 6.55 -1.53 -4.02
N CYS A 134 5.25 -1.58 -4.32
CA CYS A 134 4.76 -1.56 -5.70
C CYS A 134 4.58 -0.16 -6.30
N TYR A 135 4.86 0.91 -5.55
CA TYR A 135 4.75 2.28 -6.05
C TYR A 135 5.80 2.55 -7.13
N GLU A 136 5.35 2.96 -8.33
CA GLU A 136 6.17 3.29 -9.50
C GLU A 136 7.22 2.23 -9.89
N SER A 137 6.96 0.94 -9.57
CA SER A 137 7.87 -0.15 -9.87
C SER A 137 7.16 -1.30 -10.57
N ARG A 138 7.23 -1.31 -11.91
CA ARG A 138 6.60 -2.34 -12.75
C ARG A 138 7.07 -3.76 -12.39
N CYS A 139 8.36 -3.93 -12.11
CA CYS A 139 8.90 -5.23 -11.70
C CYS A 139 8.25 -5.72 -10.40
N GLN A 140 8.14 -4.86 -9.38
CA GLN A 140 7.51 -5.21 -8.11
C GLN A 140 6.00 -5.43 -8.24
N GLN A 141 5.32 -4.61 -9.05
CA GLN A 141 3.89 -4.77 -9.37
C GLN A 141 3.64 -6.16 -9.97
N GLU A 142 4.36 -6.53 -11.03
CA GLU A 142 4.22 -7.83 -11.68
C GLU A 142 4.53 -8.99 -10.73
N GLN A 143 5.58 -8.88 -9.91
CA GLN A 143 5.93 -9.89 -8.91
C GLN A 143 4.83 -10.08 -7.87
N LEU A 144 4.30 -8.99 -7.29
CA LEU A 144 3.25 -9.05 -6.28
C LEU A 144 1.92 -9.56 -6.87
N LEU A 145 1.60 -9.21 -8.11
CA LEU A 145 0.46 -9.77 -8.83
C LEU A 145 0.59 -11.29 -8.98
N ARG A 146 1.75 -11.79 -9.44
CA ARG A 146 2.02 -13.24 -9.57
C ARG A 146 1.95 -13.98 -8.25
N LEU A 147 2.38 -13.34 -7.16
CA LEU A 147 2.31 -13.92 -5.83
C LEU A 147 0.90 -13.89 -5.22
N GLY A 148 -0.08 -13.26 -5.87
CA GLY A 148 -1.48 -13.21 -5.43
C GLY A 148 -1.76 -12.10 -4.41
N ALA A 149 -1.21 -10.91 -4.60
CA ALA A 149 -1.48 -9.77 -3.72
C ALA A 149 -2.96 -9.33 -3.75
N VAL A 150 -3.55 -9.23 -4.95
CA VAL A 150 -4.93 -8.76 -5.14
C VAL A 150 -5.96 -9.58 -4.34
N PRO A 151 -6.04 -10.92 -4.46
CA PRO A 151 -7.03 -11.69 -3.70
C PRO A 151 -6.86 -11.54 -2.18
N ARG A 152 -5.62 -11.42 -1.67
CA ARG A 152 -5.38 -11.22 -0.22
C ARG A 152 -5.86 -9.85 0.26
N LEU A 153 -5.55 -8.79 -0.50
CA LEU A 153 -6.02 -7.44 -0.19
C LEU A 153 -7.56 -7.34 -0.24
N VAL A 154 -8.19 -8.01 -1.21
CA VAL A 154 -9.65 -8.04 -1.30
C VAL A 154 -10.27 -8.84 -0.14
N GLY A 155 -9.68 -9.96 0.25
CA GLY A 155 -10.11 -10.72 1.43
C GLY A 155 -10.13 -9.85 2.69
N ILE A 156 -9.12 -8.99 2.86
CA ILE A 156 -9.06 -8.02 3.96
C ILE A 156 -10.18 -6.97 3.85
N LEU A 157 -10.40 -6.37 2.67
CA LEU A 157 -11.48 -5.40 2.45
C LEU A 157 -12.88 -5.95 2.75
N LEU A 158 -13.09 -7.25 2.45
CA LEU A 158 -14.34 -7.94 2.73
C LEU A 158 -14.48 -8.32 4.21
N GLY A 159 -13.39 -8.69 4.87
CA GLY A 159 -13.36 -9.13 6.26
C GLY A 159 -13.39 -8.01 7.29
N PHE A 160 -12.85 -6.81 6.98
CA PHE A 160 -12.63 -5.73 7.94
C PHE A 160 -13.33 -4.41 7.55
N LYS A 161 -14.63 -4.48 7.22
CA LYS A 161 -15.43 -3.37 6.67
C LYS A 161 -15.62 -2.12 7.58
N SER A 162 -15.19 -2.20 8.84
CA SER A 162 -15.33 -1.12 9.82
C SER A 162 -14.02 -0.41 10.14
N ASN A 163 -12.90 -0.88 9.59
CA ASN A 163 -11.58 -0.29 9.84
C ASN A 163 -11.13 0.55 8.64
N GLN A 164 -11.41 1.85 8.70
CA GLN A 164 -11.08 2.80 7.62
C GLN A 164 -9.58 2.87 7.31
N ALA A 165 -8.71 2.73 8.33
CA ALA A 165 -7.27 2.76 8.12
C ALA A 165 -6.82 1.54 7.30
N LEU A 166 -7.35 0.36 7.64
CA LEU A 166 -7.05 -0.88 6.93
C LEU A 166 -7.64 -0.89 5.50
N GLU A 167 -8.85 -0.36 5.33
CA GLU A 167 -9.45 -0.15 4.02
C GLU A 167 -8.59 0.76 3.15
N GLY A 168 -8.20 1.93 3.70
CA GLY A 168 -7.38 2.91 3.00
C GLY A 168 -6.07 2.31 2.50
N VAL A 169 -5.32 1.58 3.34
CA VAL A 169 -4.06 0.96 2.90
C VAL A 169 -4.28 -0.12 1.84
N CYS A 170 -5.35 -0.91 1.93
CA CYS A 170 -5.65 -1.92 0.92
C CYS A 170 -6.02 -1.28 -0.43
N LEU A 171 -6.80 -0.20 -0.39
CA LEU A 171 -7.20 0.54 -1.59
C LEU A 171 -6.00 1.21 -2.27
N VAL A 172 -5.10 1.83 -1.49
CA VAL A 172 -3.85 2.39 -2.02
C VAL A 172 -2.98 1.27 -2.61
N ALA A 173 -2.83 0.14 -1.92
CA ALA A 173 -2.07 -1.00 -2.43
C ALA A 173 -2.64 -1.54 -3.76
N LEU A 174 -3.96 -1.67 -3.88
CA LEU A 174 -4.63 -2.09 -5.11
C LEU A 174 -4.41 -1.09 -6.26
N CYS A 175 -4.49 0.21 -5.97
CA CYS A 175 -4.22 1.25 -6.97
C CYS A 175 -2.77 1.21 -7.44
N ASN A 176 -1.81 1.12 -6.52
CA ASN A 176 -0.38 1.08 -6.84
C ASN A 176 0.00 -0.21 -7.59
N LEU A 177 -0.60 -1.36 -7.26
CA LEU A 177 -0.44 -2.61 -8.02
C LEU A 177 -0.89 -2.49 -9.47
N GLY A 178 -1.89 -1.62 -9.72
CA GLY A 178 -2.45 -1.38 -11.03
C GLY A 178 -1.85 -0.20 -11.80
N ASP A 179 -0.83 0.47 -11.26
CA ASP A 179 -0.33 1.75 -11.78
C ASP A 179 -1.43 2.84 -11.92
N MET A 180 -2.40 2.79 -11.00
CA MET A 180 -3.55 3.70 -10.91
C MET A 180 -3.43 4.71 -9.75
N GLY A 181 -2.30 4.70 -9.03
CA GLY A 181 -2.07 5.55 -7.86
C GLY A 181 -1.66 6.97 -8.28
N GLU A 182 -2.43 7.97 -7.89
CA GLU A 182 -2.22 9.38 -8.29
C GLU A 182 -1.93 10.29 -7.08
N GLY A 183 -1.72 9.69 -5.88
CA GLY A 183 -1.59 10.38 -4.59
C GLY A 183 -0.23 10.22 -3.92
N GLY A 184 0.81 9.78 -4.63
CA GLY A 184 2.13 9.47 -4.07
C GLY A 184 2.17 8.18 -3.25
N GLU A 185 3.36 7.86 -2.71
CA GLU A 185 3.65 6.61 -1.97
C GLU A 185 2.76 6.38 -0.74
N ASP A 186 2.30 7.46 -0.09
CA ASP A 186 1.49 7.42 1.12
C ASP A 186 0.00 7.63 0.87
N GLY A 187 -0.40 7.77 -0.41
CA GLY A 187 -1.78 7.99 -0.78
C GLY A 187 -2.37 9.21 -0.06
N GLY A 188 -2.04 10.42 -0.54
CA GLY A 188 -2.79 11.66 -0.25
C GLY A 188 -4.25 11.63 -0.75
N ILE A 189 -4.82 10.42 -0.83
CA ILE A 189 -6.17 10.07 -1.22
C ILE A 189 -7.00 9.96 0.06
N SER A 190 -7.98 10.82 0.21
CA SER A 190 -9.02 10.62 1.22
C SER A 190 -10.05 9.63 0.67
N TRP A 191 -10.22 8.50 1.34
CA TRP A 191 -11.14 7.44 0.94
C TRP A 191 -12.47 7.54 1.69
N GLU A 192 -13.56 7.48 0.95
CA GLU A 192 -14.92 7.33 1.47
C GLU A 192 -15.58 6.08 0.88
N ARG A 193 -16.32 5.35 1.70
CA ARG A 193 -17.16 4.24 1.22
C ARG A 193 -18.42 4.82 0.62
N GLY A 194 -18.67 4.54 -0.65
CA GLY A 194 -19.86 4.96 -1.38
C GLY A 194 -21.09 4.17 -0.97
N VAL A 195 -22.27 4.70 -1.32
CA VAL A 195 -23.54 3.98 -1.17
C VAL A 195 -23.56 2.83 -2.17
N SER A 196 -23.64 1.60 -1.66
CA SER A 196 -23.82 0.43 -2.53
C SER A 196 -25.29 0.28 -2.91
N LEU A 197 -25.54 0.04 -4.20
CA LEU A 197 -26.89 -0.19 -4.71
C LEU A 197 -27.30 -1.67 -4.57
N CYS A 198 -26.32 -2.57 -4.43
CA CYS A 198 -26.50 -4.02 -4.33
C CYS A 198 -25.64 -4.61 -3.20
N PRO A 199 -26.12 -5.60 -2.42
CA PRO A 199 -25.33 -6.21 -1.33
C PRO A 199 -24.00 -6.85 -1.78
N GLU A 200 -23.94 -7.28 -3.04
CA GLU A 200 -22.77 -7.92 -3.67
C GLU A 200 -21.73 -6.91 -4.18
N GLU A 201 -21.96 -5.62 -3.94
CA GLU A 201 -21.10 -4.54 -4.37
C GLU A 201 -20.57 -3.72 -3.18
N SER A 202 -19.30 -3.34 -3.25
CA SER A 202 -18.69 -2.32 -2.40
C SER A 202 -17.99 -1.29 -3.27
N VAL A 203 -18.37 -0.02 -3.11
CA VAL A 203 -17.80 1.11 -3.85
C VAL A 203 -16.98 1.96 -2.89
N PHE A 204 -15.77 2.31 -3.29
CA PHE A 204 -14.87 3.19 -2.57
C PHE A 204 -14.48 4.35 -3.48
N ARG A 205 -14.52 5.56 -2.95
CA ARG A 205 -14.20 6.78 -3.67
C ARG A 205 -13.04 7.48 -2.98
N GLY A 206 -11.94 7.62 -3.70
CA GLY A 206 -10.75 8.32 -3.29
C GLY A 206 -10.68 9.69 -3.94
N VAL A 207 -10.33 10.73 -3.18
CA VAL A 207 -10.07 12.07 -3.72
C VAL A 207 -8.64 12.48 -3.43
N THR A 208 -7.87 12.81 -4.47
CA THR A 208 -6.59 13.49 -4.35
C THR A 208 -6.77 14.99 -4.57
N CYS A 209 -6.16 15.79 -3.70
CA CYS A 209 -6.06 17.24 -3.87
C CYS A 209 -4.62 17.58 -4.25
N HIS A 210 -4.42 18.19 -5.42
CA HIS A 210 -3.13 18.78 -5.73
C HIS A 210 -2.96 20.09 -4.95
N SER A 211 -1.77 20.32 -4.40
CA SER A 211 -1.41 21.46 -3.55
C SER A 211 -1.61 22.83 -4.22
N CYS A 212 -1.85 22.88 -5.53
CA CYS A 212 -2.12 24.10 -6.29
C CYS A 212 -3.62 24.39 -6.56
N GLY A 213 -4.58 23.60 -6.05
CA GLY A 213 -6.01 23.97 -6.05
C GLY A 213 -6.76 23.92 -7.40
N PHE A 214 -6.10 23.58 -8.51
CA PHE A 214 -6.73 23.63 -9.85
C PHE A 214 -7.18 22.28 -10.42
N GLY A 215 -6.97 21.17 -9.71
CA GLY A 215 -7.48 19.86 -10.10
C GLY A 215 -7.64 18.94 -8.90
N SER A 216 -8.73 18.18 -8.87
CA SER A 216 -8.84 17.01 -7.99
C SER A 216 -9.01 15.78 -8.85
N MET A 217 -8.32 14.69 -8.52
CA MET A 217 -8.54 13.42 -9.19
C MET A 217 -9.44 12.57 -8.29
N VAL A 218 -10.37 11.85 -8.91
CA VAL A 218 -11.28 10.95 -8.22
C VAL A 218 -10.95 9.54 -8.68
N THR A 219 -10.50 8.71 -7.75
CA THR A 219 -10.31 7.29 -7.96
C THR A 219 -11.52 6.55 -7.44
N VAL A 220 -12.15 5.72 -8.26
CA VAL A 220 -13.26 4.86 -7.85
C VAL A 220 -12.79 3.42 -7.91
N VAL A 221 -12.83 2.74 -6.76
CA VAL A 221 -12.58 1.30 -6.67
C VAL A 221 -13.91 0.62 -6.40
N ARG A 222 -14.29 -0.32 -7.25
CA ARG A 222 -15.52 -1.10 -7.12
C ARG A 222 -15.16 -2.56 -6.99
N LEU A 223 -15.63 -3.17 -5.91
CA LEU A 223 -15.55 -4.60 -5.68
C LEU A 223 -16.94 -5.19 -5.92
N THR A 224 -17.07 -6.05 -6.92
CA THR A 224 -18.32 -6.76 -7.22
C THR A 224 -18.11 -8.26 -7.11
N GLN A 225 -19.03 -8.92 -6.41
CA GLN A 225 -19.17 -10.37 -6.47
C GLN A 225 -20.21 -10.70 -7.54
N TRP A 226 -19.88 -11.61 -8.46
CA TRP A 226 -20.80 -12.01 -9.54
C TRP A 226 -21.09 -13.51 -9.53
N SER A 227 -20.29 -14.30 -8.80
CA SER A 227 -20.63 -15.66 -8.38
C SER A 227 -20.00 -15.96 -7.02
N PRO A 228 -20.41 -17.03 -6.32
CA PRO A 228 -19.74 -17.48 -5.10
C PRO A 228 -18.22 -17.63 -5.31
N GLY A 229 -17.41 -16.95 -4.49
CA GLY A 229 -15.94 -16.92 -4.58
C GLY A 229 -15.36 -16.04 -5.70
N GLN A 230 -16.12 -15.69 -6.74
CA GLN A 230 -15.61 -14.92 -7.89
C GLN A 230 -15.92 -13.44 -7.74
N HIS A 231 -14.86 -12.65 -7.69
CA HIS A 231 -14.95 -11.21 -7.51
C HIS A 231 -14.23 -10.48 -8.64
N THR A 232 -14.68 -9.25 -8.89
CA THR A 232 -14.04 -8.32 -9.82
C THR A 232 -13.72 -7.05 -9.05
N VAL A 233 -12.48 -6.56 -9.20
CA VAL A 233 -12.06 -5.24 -8.72
C VAL A 233 -11.88 -4.34 -9.92
N SER A 234 -12.72 -3.33 -10.10
CA SER A 234 -12.51 -2.28 -11.11
C SER A 234 -11.99 -1.02 -10.46
N ILE A 235 -10.92 -0.45 -11.02
CA ILE A 235 -10.33 0.82 -10.61
C ILE A 235 -10.47 1.79 -11.77
N GLU A 236 -11.13 2.91 -11.54
CA GLU A 236 -11.31 3.98 -12.52
C GLU A 236 -10.76 5.27 -11.96
N VAL A 237 -10.02 6.02 -12.77
CA VAL A 237 -9.52 7.32 -12.35
C VAL A 237 -10.06 8.42 -13.26
N LEU A 238 -10.72 9.39 -12.63
CA LEU A 238 -11.47 10.47 -13.26
C LEU A 238 -10.84 11.81 -12.90
N SER A 239 -10.56 12.65 -13.89
CA SER A 239 -10.17 14.05 -13.64
C SER A 239 -11.39 14.90 -13.29
N ARG A 240 -11.29 15.71 -12.23
CA ARG A 240 -12.18 16.85 -12.02
C ARG A 240 -11.42 18.13 -12.32
N TYR A 241 -11.82 18.79 -13.40
CA TYR A 241 -11.57 20.20 -13.58
C TYR A 241 -12.47 21.00 -12.64
N SER A 242 -11.89 21.94 -11.90
CA SER A 242 -12.64 22.87 -11.05
C SER A 242 -13.55 23.74 -11.92
N ILE A 243 -14.83 23.38 -12.00
CA ILE A 243 -15.91 24.35 -12.24
C ILE A 243 -16.93 24.10 -11.12
N GLY A 244 -17.22 25.13 -10.34
CA GLY A 244 -17.97 25.06 -9.07
C GLY A 244 -19.42 24.57 -9.19
N PHE A 245 -19.62 23.26 -9.40
CA PHE A 245 -20.93 22.69 -9.72
C PHE A 245 -21.40 21.52 -8.84
N TRP A 246 -20.78 21.30 -7.67
CA TRP A 246 -21.17 20.17 -6.81
C TRP A 246 -21.55 20.51 -5.36
N THR A 247 -21.84 21.77 -5.05
CA THR A 247 -22.40 22.18 -3.74
C THR A 247 -23.86 22.62 -3.76
N MET A 248 -24.63 22.35 -4.83
CA MET A 248 -26.02 22.86 -4.87
C MET A 248 -27.13 21.96 -5.44
N HIS A 249 -26.95 20.65 -5.60
CA HIS A 249 -28.05 19.78 -6.06
C HIS A 249 -28.11 18.41 -5.35
N ASN A 250 -28.32 18.41 -4.03
CA ASN A 250 -28.85 17.20 -3.40
C ASN A 250 -29.81 17.40 -2.21
N ASN A 251 -30.42 18.58 -2.04
CA ASN A 251 -31.31 18.79 -0.89
C ASN A 251 -32.70 19.41 -1.17
N ARG A 252 -33.27 19.26 -2.36
CA ARG A 252 -34.71 19.53 -2.58
C ARG A 252 -35.32 18.59 -3.61
N ARG A 253 -35.90 17.49 -3.15
CA ARG A 253 -36.98 16.81 -3.89
C ARG A 253 -38.32 17.33 -3.35
N THR A 254 -38.84 18.38 -3.96
CA THR A 254 -40.26 18.73 -3.84
C THR A 254 -41.03 18.10 -4.99
N VAL A 255 -42.03 17.32 -4.60
CA VAL A 255 -43.12 16.75 -5.38
C VAL A 255 -43.72 17.76 -6.37
N ARG A 256 -43.86 17.37 -7.65
CA ARG A 256 -45.04 17.75 -8.47
C ARG A 256 -45.21 16.86 -9.70
N ARG A 257 -46.45 16.43 -9.93
CA ARG A 257 -46.97 15.57 -10.99
C ARG A 257 -47.22 16.35 -12.30
N SER A 258 -46.79 15.74 -13.43
CA SER A 258 -47.49 15.56 -14.75
C SER A 258 -47.93 16.80 -15.58
N PRO A 259 -48.42 16.73 -16.85
CA PRO A 259 -48.71 15.57 -17.75
C PRO A 259 -48.45 15.78 -19.29
N LEU A 260 -48.88 14.80 -20.13
CA LEU A 260 -49.22 14.83 -21.60
C LEU A 260 -48.04 14.78 -22.64
N SER A 261 -48.09 14.16 -23.84
CA SER A 261 -49.07 13.36 -24.61
C SER A 261 -48.47 12.88 -25.97
N HIS A 262 -48.89 11.69 -26.42
CA HIS A 262 -49.14 11.18 -27.81
C HIS A 262 -48.12 11.25 -28.98
N LEU A 263 -47.84 10.06 -29.57
CA LEU A 263 -47.62 9.64 -31.00
C LEU A 263 -46.76 8.35 -30.96
N GLY A 264 -46.95 7.22 -31.64
CA GLY A 264 -47.70 6.77 -32.83
C GLY A 264 -46.97 5.52 -33.39
N THR A 265 -47.59 4.34 -33.26
CA THR A 265 -47.57 3.07 -34.03
C THR A 265 -46.37 2.56 -34.92
N CYS A 266 -45.79 1.40 -34.52
CA CYS A 266 -45.24 0.22 -35.28
C CYS A 266 -43.86 0.23 -36.06
N PRO A 267 -43.24 -0.94 -36.42
CA PRO A 267 -42.63 -1.97 -35.56
C PRO A 267 -41.22 -2.52 -36.00
N ARG A 268 -40.55 -3.25 -35.08
CA ARG A 268 -39.44 -4.24 -35.22
C ARG A 268 -38.20 -3.92 -36.08
N PHE A 269 -37.09 -3.59 -35.40
CA PHE A 269 -35.76 -4.19 -35.65
C PHE A 269 -34.99 -4.30 -34.32
N TYR A 270 -34.36 -5.46 -34.11
CA TYR A 270 -33.53 -5.76 -32.95
C TYR A 270 -32.52 -4.64 -32.67
N LYS A 271 -32.64 -3.97 -31.52
CA LYS A 271 -31.63 -3.05 -31.01
C LYS A 271 -31.19 -3.52 -29.64
N ALA A 272 -29.88 -3.70 -29.52
CA ALA A 272 -29.16 -3.92 -28.29
C ALA A 272 -29.72 -3.06 -27.16
N ILE A 273 -30.00 -3.70 -26.03
CA ILE A 273 -30.41 -3.04 -24.80
C ILE A 273 -29.21 -2.24 -24.29
N LYS A 274 -29.10 -1.00 -24.76
CA LYS A 274 -28.24 0.03 -24.20
C LYS A 274 -29.09 0.77 -23.18
N TYR A 275 -29.09 0.30 -21.93
CA TYR A 275 -29.63 1.10 -20.83
C TYR A 275 -28.72 2.31 -20.65
N SER A 276 -29.18 3.42 -21.22
CA SER A 276 -28.69 4.77 -20.98
C SER A 276 -28.88 5.10 -19.51
N VAL A 277 -27.79 5.04 -18.73
CA VAL A 277 -27.71 5.74 -17.44
C VAL A 277 -27.59 7.22 -17.78
N GLN A 278 -28.74 7.89 -17.88
CA GLN A 278 -28.80 9.34 -18.00
C GLN A 278 -28.20 9.99 -16.75
N ASN A 279 -27.31 10.95 -17.00
CA ASN A 279 -26.65 11.87 -16.07
C ASN A 279 -25.33 11.42 -15.42
N ILE A 280 -24.40 10.92 -16.24
CA ILE A 280 -22.97 11.05 -15.96
C ILE A 280 -22.47 12.21 -16.84
N PRO A 281 -21.99 13.35 -16.27
CA PRO A 281 -21.33 14.35 -17.10
C PRO A 281 -20.16 13.66 -17.81
N ASN A 282 -19.92 14.01 -19.06
CA ASN A 282 -18.99 13.37 -20.00
C ASN A 282 -17.52 13.45 -19.52
N SER A 283 -17.19 12.83 -18.39
CA SER A 283 -15.84 12.70 -17.86
C SER A 283 -15.21 11.49 -18.55
N ARG A 284 -14.32 11.74 -19.50
CA ARG A 284 -13.46 10.69 -20.03
C ARG A 284 -12.66 10.12 -18.84
N SER A 285 -12.88 8.85 -18.51
CA SER A 285 -12.00 8.13 -17.58
C SER A 285 -10.58 8.22 -18.13
N LEU A 286 -9.64 8.73 -17.34
CA LEU A 286 -8.26 8.87 -17.79
C LEU A 286 -7.56 7.51 -17.85
N LYS A 287 -7.87 6.63 -16.89
CA LYS A 287 -7.36 5.27 -16.81
C LYS A 287 -8.45 4.36 -16.22
N SER A 288 -8.52 3.11 -16.68
CA SER A 288 -9.35 2.07 -16.09
C SER A 288 -8.58 0.74 -16.03
N LEU A 289 -8.82 -0.03 -14.97
CA LEU A 289 -8.21 -1.34 -14.74
C LEU A 289 -9.23 -2.28 -14.12
N ILE A 290 -9.17 -3.56 -14.48
CA ILE A 290 -10.03 -4.61 -13.94
C ILE A 290 -9.18 -5.81 -13.54
N PHE A 291 -9.35 -6.27 -12.30
CA PHE A 291 -8.84 -7.55 -11.84
C PHE A 291 -9.98 -8.54 -11.68
N HIS A 292 -9.81 -9.74 -12.21
CA HIS A 292 -10.68 -10.89 -11.92
C HIS A 292 -9.97 -11.79 -10.91
N ILE A 293 -10.66 -12.13 -9.82
CA ILE A 293 -10.08 -12.90 -8.71
C ILE A 293 -11.04 -13.99 -8.23
N PHE A 294 -10.42 -15.03 -7.69
CA PHE A 294 -11.10 -16.12 -6.98
C PHE A 294 -10.63 -16.10 -5.53
N LEU A 295 -11.57 -16.09 -4.58
CA LEU A 295 -11.35 -16.13 -3.15
C LEU A 295 -11.78 -17.48 -2.56
#